data_AF-A0A661K1R2-F1
#
_entry.id   AF-A0A661K1R2-F1
#
_cell.length_a   1.000
_cell.length_b   1.000
_cell.length_c   1.000
_cell.angle_alpha   90.00
_cell.angle_beta   90.00
_cell.angle_gamma   90.00
#
_symmetry.space_group_name_H-M   'P 1'
#
loop_
_entity.id
_entity.type
_entity.pdbx_description
1 polymer ?
#
loop_
_entity_poly.entity_id
_entity_poly.type
_entity_poly.pdbx_seq_one_letter_code
_entity_poly.pdbx_strand_id
1 'polypeptide(L)'
;RREGLSRAKSFFLGQLSGAVEPAAGVIGAALVMMALPLLPYALSFAAGAMIFVVVEEVIPEAQRGGNADLATTGAMVGFAVMMALDVALG
;
A
#
# COMPACT_ATOMS: atom_id res chain seq x y z
N ARG A 1 -9.02 -15.29 -9.55
CA ARG A 1 -9.53 -16.70 -9.57
C ARG A 1 -9.51 -17.36 -8.18
N ARG A 2 -8.96 -16.73 -7.14
CA ARG A 2 -8.88 -17.32 -5.78
C ARG A 2 -10.19 -17.28 -4.97
N GLU A 3 -11.21 -16.54 -5.41
CA GLU A 3 -12.52 -16.46 -4.72
C GLU A 3 -13.74 -16.75 -5.63
N GLY A 4 -13.55 -17.41 -6.77
CA GLY A 4 -14.66 -17.71 -7.69
C GLY A 4 -15.26 -16.51 -8.45
N LEU A 5 -14.75 -15.29 -8.25
CA LEU A 5 -15.18 -14.08 -8.95
C LEU A 5 -14.62 -14.00 -10.38
N SER A 6 -15.43 -13.53 -11.34
CA SER A 6 -15.02 -13.30 -12.73
C SER A 6 -14.00 -12.16 -12.82
N ARG A 7 -13.09 -12.20 -13.82
CA ARG A 7 -12.04 -11.18 -14.02
C ARG A 7 -12.59 -9.75 -14.05
N ALA A 8 -13.76 -9.56 -14.67
CA ALA A 8 -14.42 -8.26 -14.74
C ALA A 8 -14.94 -7.80 -13.36
N LYS A 9 -15.46 -8.72 -12.55
CA LYS A 9 -16.00 -8.39 -11.22
C LYS A 9 -14.89 -8.09 -10.20
N SER A 10 -13.78 -8.82 -10.23
CA SER A 10 -12.60 -8.50 -9.41
C SER A 10 -11.96 -7.17 -9.80
N PHE A 11 -11.96 -6.83 -11.08
CA PHE A 11 -11.44 -5.55 -11.55
C PHE A 11 -12.35 -4.39 -11.13
N PHE A 12 -13.67 -4.54 -11.27
CA PHE A 12 -14.64 -3.52 -10.88
C PHE A 12 -14.63 -3.26 -9.36
N LEU A 13 -14.52 -4.33 -8.55
CA LEU A 13 -14.37 -4.19 -7.09
C LEU A 13 -13.04 -3.54 -6.69
N GLY A 14 -11.93 -3.89 -7.35
CA GLY A 14 -10.64 -3.25 -7.11
C GLY A 14 -10.67 -1.76 -7.45
N GLN A 15 -11.28 -1.38 -8.57
CA GLN A 15 -11.45 0.03 -8.94
C GLN A 15 -12.35 0.79 -7.97
N LEU A 16 -13.45 0.18 -7.51
CA LEU A 16 -14.34 0.80 -6.53
C LEU A 16 -13.62 1.07 -5.20
N SER A 17 -12.74 0.17 -4.76
CA SER A 17 -11.90 0.42 -3.59
C SER A 17 -10.90 1.54 -3.82
N GLY A 18 -10.21 1.53 -4.97
CA GLY A 18 -9.23 2.57 -5.32
C GLY A 18 -9.85 3.96 -5.52
N ALA A 19 -11.11 4.03 -5.93
CA ALA A 19 -11.82 5.30 -6.11
C ALA A 19 -12.05 6.07 -4.79
N VAL A 20 -11.93 5.40 -3.64
CA VAL A 20 -12.04 6.03 -2.32
C VAL A 20 -10.76 6.80 -1.97
N GLU A 21 -9.61 6.43 -2.52
CA GLU A 21 -8.31 7.03 -2.18
C GLU A 21 -8.21 8.52 -2.56
N PRO A 22 -8.64 8.98 -3.76
CA PRO A 22 -8.62 10.41 -4.09
C PRO A 22 -9.52 11.24 -3.18
N ALA A 23 -10.70 10.73 -2.84
CA ALA A 23 -11.64 11.44 -1.96
C ALA A 23 -11.07 11.60 -0.55
N ALA A 24 -10.53 10.52 0.02
CA ALA A 24 -9.85 10.56 1.31
C ALA A 24 -8.58 11.44 1.27
N GLY A 25 -7.85 11.44 0.16
CA GLY A 25 -6.66 12.27 -0.06
C GLY A 25 -6.96 13.76 -0.03
N VAL A 26 -8.03 14.21 -0.69
CA VAL A 26 -8.45 15.63 -0.67
C VAL A 26 -8.89 16.06 0.74
N ILE A 27 -9.66 15.22 1.44
CA ILE A 27 -10.09 15.50 2.81
C ILE A 27 -8.89 15.53 3.76
N GLY A 28 -7.97 14.56 3.63
CA GLY A 28 -6.73 14.50 4.40
C GLY A 28 -5.86 15.73 4.18
N ALA A 29 -5.68 16.16 2.92
CA ALA A 29 -4.95 17.38 2.60
C ALA A 29 -5.58 18.63 3.22
N ALA A 30 -6.91 18.75 3.20
CA ALA A 30 -7.62 19.87 3.83
C ALA A 30 -7.43 19.88 5.36
N LEU A 31 -7.52 18.73 6.02
CA LEU A 31 -7.34 18.60 7.48
C LEU A 31 -5.89 18.86 7.91
N VAL A 32 -4.92 18.41 7.10
CA VAL A 32 -3.49 18.61 7.33
C VAL A 32 -3.12 20.10 7.42
N MET A 33 -3.73 20.96 6.59
CA MET A 33 -3.46 22.40 6.63
C MET A 33 -3.78 23.05 7.99
N MET A 34 -4.69 22.46 8.77
CA MET A 34 -5.09 22.96 10.09
C MET A 34 -4.28 22.35 11.25
N ALA A 35 -3.55 21.25 11.01
CA ALA A 35 -2.95 20.41 12.04
C ALA A 35 -1.44 20.15 11.83
N LEU A 36 -0.71 21.14 11.30
CA LEU A 36 0.73 21.07 11.02
C LEU A 36 1.60 20.49 12.18
N PRO A 37 1.37 20.83 13.47
CA PRO A 37 2.17 20.27 14.56
C PRO A 37 1.87 18.79 14.86
N LEU A 38 0.67 18.32 14.53
CA LEU A 38 0.25 16.93 14.76
C LEU A 38 0.66 16.00 13.61
N LEU A 39 0.95 16.58 12.44
CA LEU A 39 1.34 15.87 11.22
C LEU A 39 2.49 14.87 11.40
N PRO A 40 3.65 15.21 12.02
CA PRO A 40 4.74 14.25 12.18
C PRO A 40 4.36 13.05 13.06
N TYR A 41 3.48 13.24 14.05
CA TYR A 41 2.98 12.16 14.89
C TYR A 41 2.00 11.26 14.11
N ALA A 42 1.12 11.86 13.31
CA ALA A 42 0.20 11.11 12.46
C ALA A 42 0.94 10.32 11.37
N LEU A 43 1.93 10.93 10.70
CA LEU A 43 2.74 10.26 9.69
C LEU A 43 3.60 9.13 10.27
N SER A 44 4.20 9.33 11.45
CA SER A 44 4.96 8.27 12.11
C SER A 44 4.07 7.11 12.55
N PHE A 45 2.86 7.39 13.03
CA PHE A 45 1.86 6.35 13.31
C PHE A 45 1.44 5.60 12.05
N ALA A 46 1.14 6.30 10.95
CA ALA A 46 0.77 5.69 9.68
C ALA A 46 1.91 4.81 9.12
N ALA A 47 3.16 5.28 9.20
CA ALA A 47 4.32 4.49 8.81
C ALA A 47 4.44 3.19 9.64
N GLY A 48 4.26 3.28 10.97
CA GLY A 48 4.27 2.11 11.85
C GLY A 48 3.15 1.10 11.52
N ALA A 49 1.94 1.58 11.26
CA ALA A 49 0.82 0.74 10.86
C ALA A 49 1.10 -0.01 9.55
N MET A 50 1.68 0.66 8.56
CA MET A 50 2.04 0.03 7.28
C MET A 50 3.13 -1.02 7.43
N ILE A 51 4.13 -0.80 8.31
CA ILE A 51 5.15 -1.81 8.61
C ILE A 51 4.50 -3.07 9.23
N PHE A 52 3.60 -2.90 10.20
CA PHE A 52 2.89 -4.01 10.85
C PHE A 52 2.09 -4.85 9.84
N VAL A 53 1.26 -4.21 9.01
CA VAL A 53 0.44 -4.89 7.99
C VAL A 53 1.33 -5.65 6.99
N VAL A 54 2.45 -5.06 6.57
CA VAL A 54 3.35 -5.73 5.63
C VAL A 54 3.98 -6.98 6.25
N VAL A 55 4.44 -6.90 7.49
CA VAL A 55 5.12 -8.01 8.17
C VAL A 55 4.16 -9.13 8.52
N GLU A 56 2.99 -8.81 9.06
CA GLU A 56 2.04 -9.80 9.59
C GLU A 56 1.12 -10.37 8.52
N GLU A 57 0.76 -9.59 7.49
CA GLU A 57 -0.23 -10.01 6.49
C GLU A 57 0.41 -10.23 5.12
N VAL A 58 1.10 -9.21 4.58
CA VAL A 58 1.54 -9.23 3.17
C VAL A 58 2.64 -10.25 2.92
N ILE A 59 3.69 -10.30 3.75
CA ILE A 59 4.81 -11.24 3.59
C ILE A 59 4.34 -12.70 3.74
N PRO A 60 3.60 -13.08 4.80
CA PRO A 60 3.10 -14.44 4.95
C PRO A 60 2.16 -14.84 3.81
N GLU A 61 1.27 -13.95 3.37
CA GLU A 61 0.33 -14.22 2.28
C GLU A 61 1.04 -14.38 0.92
N ALA A 62 2.10 -13.61 0.67
CA ALA A 62 2.91 -13.76 -0.54
C ALA A 62 3.64 -15.12 -0.57
N GLN A 63 4.11 -15.61 0.58
CA GLN A 63 4.85 -16.87 0.68
C GLN A 63 3.95 -18.12 0.74
N ARG A 64 2.67 -17.99 1.13
CA ARG A 64 1.66 -19.07 1.14
C ARG A 64 1.47 -19.76 -0.22
N GLY A 65 1.84 -19.12 -1.32
CA GLY A 65 1.77 -19.67 -2.67
C GLY A 65 2.87 -20.69 -3.04
N GLY A 66 3.74 -21.08 -2.09
CA GLY A 66 4.80 -22.08 -2.29
C GLY A 66 6.01 -21.60 -3.09
N ASN A 67 6.04 -20.33 -3.51
CA ASN A 67 7.12 -19.73 -4.30
C ASN A 67 7.78 -18.59 -3.50
N ALA A 68 8.38 -18.91 -2.36
CA ALA A 68 9.00 -17.92 -1.48
C ALA A 68 10.10 -17.12 -2.19
N ASP A 69 10.91 -17.75 -3.04
CA ASP A 69 11.99 -17.07 -3.78
C ASP A 69 11.46 -16.02 -4.77
N LEU A 70 10.36 -16.32 -5.47
CA LEU A 70 9.71 -15.37 -6.38
C LEU A 70 9.06 -14.21 -5.60
N ALA A 71 8.44 -14.49 -4.45
CA ALA A 71 7.87 -13.46 -3.58
C ALA A 71 8.96 -12.51 -3.07
N THR A 72 10.09 -13.05 -2.59
CA THR A 72 11.23 -12.26 -2.10
C THR A 72 11.88 -11.45 -3.22
N THR A 73 12.07 -12.04 -4.39
CA THR A 73 12.63 -11.33 -5.56
C THR A 73 11.70 -10.20 -6.00
N GLY A 74 10.39 -10.44 -6.04
CA GLY A 74 9.39 -9.41 -6.33
C GLY A 74 9.41 -8.26 -5.31
N ALA A 75 9.52 -8.58 -4.03
CA ALA A 75 9.64 -7.59 -2.95
C ALA A 75 10.93 -6.75 -3.09
N MET A 76 12.07 -7.39 -3.38
CA MET A 76 13.34 -6.70 -3.61
C MET A 76 13.28 -5.76 -4.82
N VAL A 77 12.69 -6.20 -5.93
CA VAL A 77 12.53 -5.36 -7.13
C VAL A 77 11.59 -4.19 -6.84
N GLY A 78 10.46 -4.43 -6.17
CA GLY A 78 9.52 -3.38 -5.79
C GLY A 78 10.17 -2.34 -4.87
N PHE A 79 10.95 -2.78 -3.89
CA PHE A 79 11.72 -1.90 -3.01
C PHE A 79 12.75 -1.08 -3.79
N ALA A 80 13.51 -1.71 -4.69
CA ALA A 80 14.49 -1.01 -5.52
C ALA A 80 13.85 0.04 -6.42
N VAL A 81 12.69 -0.27 -7.02
CA VAL A 81 11.93 0.69 -7.84
C VAL A 81 11.43 1.86 -6.98
N MET A 82 10.90 1.58 -5.79
CA MET A 82 10.45 2.64 -4.87
C MET A 82 11.60 3.57 -4.49
N MET A 83 12.75 3.01 -4.08
CA MET A 83 13.94 3.80 -3.74
C MET A 83 14.46 4.61 -4.94
N ALA A 84 14.43 4.04 -6.14
CA ALA A 84 14.81 4.76 -7.36
C ALA A 84 13.86 5.92 -7.66
N LEU A 85 12.56 5.72 -7.48
CA LEU A 85 11.54 6.77 -7.66
C LEU A 85 11.67 7.87 -6.60
N ASP A 86 11.91 7.51 -5.33
CA ASP A 86 12.15 8.46 -4.24
C ASP A 86 13.35 9.37 -4.52
N VAL A 87 14.47 8.77 -4.96
CA VAL A 87 15.67 9.55 -5.32
C VAL A 87 15.47 10.39 -6.59
N ALA A 88 14.71 9.88 -7.57
CA ALA A 88 14.51 10.58 -8.85
C ALA A 88 13.46 11.69 -8.80
N LEU A 89 12.42 11.53 -7.97
CA LEU A 89 11.32 12.49 -7.81
C LEU A 89 11.45 13.36 -6.54
N GLY A 90 12.48 13.12 -5.73
CA GLY A 90 12.74 13.73 -4.43
C GLY A 90 12.47 15.23 -4.36
#